data_AF-A0A964R7U1-F1
#
_entry.id   AF-A0A964R7U1-F1
#
_cell.length_a   1.000
_cell.length_b   1.000
_cell.length_c   1.000
_cell.angle_alpha   90.00
_cell.angle_beta   90.00
_cell.angle_gamma   90.00
#
_symmetry.space_group_name_H-M   'P 1'
#
loop_
_entity.id
_entity.type
_entity.pdbx_description
1 polymer ?
#
loop_
_entity_poly.entity_id
_entity_poly.type
_entity_poly.pdbx_seq_one_letter_code
_entity_poly.pdbx_strand_id
1 'polypeptide(L)'
;MASVSTPMRAFKALCIRKSSRNWSGVSMAPKNRDESAPSEVQKHPIAIRGRQRHPTRIPWSPEGMIPTAYSLSDETEILLDRHETEPEHPRQVARLALALFEGLRPLHGYGTSERRLLECAALLHDIGWSVSDPDGRGHHKASALLIREFPWKTLTPTEVLCVAAVARYHRKALPKPDHEDLKKLSAADHSRVGWLAACLRTADGLDRRHLQQVIGVSVRISRQQTELWVDAPGQIDEELAAADQKSDLLRSVLIGSLTLNHRQSSIGGSAE
;
A
#
# COMPACT_ATOMS: atom_id res chain seq x y z
N MET A 1 24.32 16.98 36.83
CA MET A 1 23.07 17.19 36.05
C MET A 1 23.43 17.98 34.80
N ALA A 2 23.64 17.30 33.67
CA ALA A 2 23.96 17.93 32.39
C ALA A 2 22.90 17.53 31.37
N SER A 3 22.11 18.53 30.97
CA SER A 3 21.07 18.45 29.95
C SER A 3 21.71 18.38 28.57
N VAL A 4 21.42 17.32 27.80
CA VAL A 4 21.81 17.22 26.39
C VAL A 4 20.58 17.50 25.54
N SER A 5 20.45 18.77 25.13
CA SER A 5 19.52 19.22 24.10
C SER A 5 20.03 18.77 22.73
N THR A 6 19.24 17.95 22.03
CA THR A 6 19.53 17.54 20.65
C THR A 6 18.66 18.39 19.71
N PRO A 7 19.21 19.14 18.75
CA PRO A 7 18.40 19.88 17.80
C PRO A 7 17.95 18.99 16.64
N MET A 8 16.62 18.91 16.42
CA MET A 8 16.03 18.48 15.15
C MET A 8 16.55 19.39 14.02
N ARG A 9 17.35 18.83 13.11
CA ARG A 9 17.78 19.55 11.90
C ARG A 9 16.77 19.34 10.77
N ALA A 10 16.30 20.47 10.25
CA ALA A 10 15.42 20.58 9.09
C ALA A 10 16.04 19.95 7.82
N PHE A 11 15.22 19.16 7.11
CA PHE A 11 15.52 18.62 5.79
C PHE A 11 15.57 19.75 4.75
N LYS A 12 16.72 19.95 4.10
CA LYS A 12 16.83 20.75 2.88
C LYS A 12 16.56 19.85 1.67
N ALA A 13 15.57 20.23 0.86
CA ALA A 13 15.29 19.63 -0.44
C ALA A 13 16.46 19.89 -1.42
N LEU A 14 17.00 18.81 -2.00
CA LEU A 14 18.01 18.88 -3.06
C LEU A 14 17.33 18.59 -4.40
N CYS A 15 17.23 19.63 -5.24
CA CYS A 15 16.76 19.55 -6.61
C CYS A 15 17.76 18.78 -7.49
N ILE A 16 17.34 17.67 -8.10
CA ILE A 16 18.14 16.94 -9.10
C ILE A 16 17.83 17.49 -10.50
N ARG A 17 18.88 18.01 -11.15
CA ARG A 17 18.92 18.43 -12.56
C ARG A 17 18.63 17.26 -13.50
N LYS A 18 17.75 17.46 -14.48
CA LYS A 18 17.53 16.55 -15.62
C LYS A 18 18.76 16.55 -16.54
N SER A 19 19.27 15.37 -16.87
CA SER A 19 20.20 15.16 -17.99
C SER A 19 19.42 14.62 -19.18
N SER A 20 19.39 15.40 -20.25
CA SER A 20 18.90 15.06 -21.57
C SER A 20 19.90 14.15 -22.29
N ARG A 21 19.45 13.00 -22.80
CA ARG A 21 20.14 12.28 -23.87
C ARG A 21 19.17 12.05 -25.02
N ASN A 22 19.54 12.66 -26.15
CA ASN A 22 18.96 12.48 -27.47
C ASN A 22 19.13 11.03 -27.93
N TRP A 23 18.07 10.44 -28.48
CA TRP A 23 18.18 9.34 -29.43
C TRP A 23 17.48 9.77 -30.72
N SER A 24 18.30 9.95 -31.75
CA SER A 24 17.90 10.27 -33.11
C SER A 24 17.64 8.97 -33.89
N GLY A 25 16.43 8.86 -34.42
CA GLY A 25 16.10 8.40 -35.78
C GLY A 25 16.52 7.01 -36.24
N VAL A 26 15.52 6.15 -36.48
CA VAL A 26 15.42 5.36 -37.72
C VAL A 26 13.96 5.33 -38.16
N SER A 27 13.75 5.55 -39.46
CA SER A 27 12.48 5.74 -40.17
C SER A 27 11.86 4.42 -40.65
N MET A 28 10.55 4.52 -40.96
CA MET A 28 9.60 3.48 -41.39
C MET A 28 9.94 2.74 -42.70
N ALA A 29 9.40 1.52 -42.85
CA ALA A 29 8.55 1.15 -44.00
C ALA A 29 7.77 -0.18 -43.75
N PRO A 30 6.60 -0.37 -44.40
CA PRO A 30 5.53 -1.30 -43.95
C PRO A 30 5.41 -2.57 -44.82
N LYS A 31 4.81 -3.65 -44.29
CA LYS A 31 4.21 -4.71 -45.11
C LYS A 31 2.98 -5.37 -44.46
N ASN A 32 1.85 -5.17 -45.14
CA ASN A 32 0.73 -6.06 -45.45
C ASN A 32 0.09 -6.98 -44.39
N ARG A 33 -1.16 -6.61 -44.11
CA ARG A 33 -2.40 -7.42 -44.09
C ARG A 33 -2.25 -8.95 -44.20
N ASP A 34 -2.85 -9.63 -43.23
CA ASP A 34 -3.85 -10.64 -43.53
C ASP A 34 -5.05 -10.46 -42.60
N GLU A 35 -6.20 -10.22 -43.22
CA GLU A 35 -7.53 -10.21 -42.62
C GLU A 35 -7.97 -11.66 -42.44
N SER A 36 -8.28 -12.06 -41.21
CA SER A 36 -9.03 -13.30 -40.93
C SER A 36 -9.63 -13.24 -39.53
N ALA A 37 -10.91 -12.89 -39.44
CA ALA A 37 -11.77 -13.24 -38.32
C ALA A 37 -13.24 -13.23 -38.82
N PRO A 38 -14.19 -13.94 -38.20
CA PRO A 38 -14.04 -14.90 -37.09
C PRO A 38 -14.73 -16.25 -37.36
N SER A 39 -14.18 -17.36 -36.85
CA SER A 39 -14.96 -18.58 -36.64
C SER A 39 -15.74 -18.46 -35.33
N GLU A 40 -17.05 -18.49 -35.48
CA GLU A 40 -18.11 -18.47 -34.48
C GLU A 40 -17.91 -19.52 -33.38
N VAL A 41 -17.47 -19.09 -32.20
CA VAL A 41 -17.43 -19.95 -31.00
C VAL A 41 -18.79 -19.88 -30.31
N GLN A 42 -19.50 -21.01 -30.34
CA GLN A 42 -20.77 -21.25 -29.65
C GLN A 42 -20.70 -20.86 -28.18
N LYS A 43 -21.46 -19.82 -27.81
CA LYS A 43 -21.74 -19.45 -26.42
C LYS A 43 -22.64 -20.52 -25.79
N HIS A 44 -22.06 -21.50 -25.12
CA HIS A 44 -22.80 -22.35 -24.20
C HIS A 44 -23.08 -21.56 -22.91
N PRO A 45 -24.32 -21.52 -22.42
CA PRO A 45 -24.63 -20.87 -21.15
C PRO A 45 -23.98 -21.65 -20.01
N ILE A 46 -22.91 -21.11 -19.44
CA ILE A 46 -22.37 -21.59 -18.18
C ILE A 46 -23.38 -21.21 -17.10
N ALA A 47 -24.12 -22.21 -16.61
CA ALA A 47 -24.96 -22.08 -15.44
C ALA A 47 -24.11 -21.63 -14.25
N ILE A 48 -24.26 -20.37 -13.86
CA ILE A 48 -23.71 -19.84 -12.60
C ILE A 48 -24.46 -20.55 -11.48
N ARG A 49 -23.90 -21.67 -11.00
CA ARG A 49 -24.34 -22.28 -9.74
C ARG A 49 -24.20 -21.22 -8.65
N GLY A 50 -25.34 -20.87 -8.06
CA GLY A 50 -25.45 -19.89 -6.98
C GLY A 50 -24.45 -20.22 -5.88
N ARG A 51 -23.44 -19.37 -5.74
CA ARG A 51 -22.49 -19.46 -4.65
C ARG A 51 -23.19 -18.95 -3.40
N GLN A 52 -23.34 -19.82 -2.41
CA GLN A 52 -23.92 -19.48 -1.13
C GLN A 52 -23.10 -18.36 -0.49
N ARG A 53 -23.80 -17.28 -0.13
CA ARG A 53 -23.23 -16.17 0.63
C ARG A 53 -22.89 -16.69 2.02
N HIS A 54 -21.61 -16.69 2.40
CA HIS A 54 -21.24 -16.86 3.80
C HIS A 54 -21.72 -15.62 4.58
N PRO A 55 -22.42 -15.79 5.72
CA PRO A 55 -22.97 -14.67 6.45
C PRO A 55 -21.95 -14.17 7.48
N THR A 56 -21.21 -13.11 7.16
CA THR A 56 -20.74 -12.16 8.18
C THR A 56 -21.63 -10.94 8.12
N ARG A 57 -22.90 -11.16 8.46
CA ARG A 57 -23.88 -10.10 8.63
C ARG A 57 -23.65 -9.54 10.02
N ILE A 58 -23.03 -8.35 10.12
CA ILE A 58 -23.16 -7.52 11.32
C ILE A 58 -24.67 -7.44 11.59
N PRO A 59 -25.18 -7.82 12.78
CA PRO A 59 -26.60 -7.89 13.01
C PRO A 59 -27.21 -6.51 12.78
N TRP A 60 -28.12 -6.40 11.81
CA TRP A 60 -28.97 -5.22 11.70
C TRP A 60 -29.91 -5.26 12.90
N SER A 61 -29.64 -4.46 13.93
CA SER A 61 -30.49 -4.38 15.11
C SER A 61 -31.82 -3.70 14.74
N PRO A 62 -32.98 -4.29 15.04
CA PRO A 62 -34.29 -3.68 14.75
C PRO A 62 -34.60 -2.45 15.62
N GLU A 63 -33.77 -2.15 16.62
CA GLU A 63 -34.06 -1.16 17.66
C GLU A 63 -32.87 -0.22 17.84
N GLY A 64 -32.85 0.85 17.04
CA GLY A 64 -32.47 2.22 17.45
C GLY A 64 -31.15 2.52 18.19
N MET A 65 -30.25 1.56 18.39
CA MET A 65 -28.99 1.76 19.12
C MET A 65 -27.82 1.72 18.13
N ILE A 66 -27.56 2.87 17.52
CA ILE A 66 -26.27 3.12 16.85
C ILE A 66 -25.21 3.08 17.96
N PRO A 67 -24.17 2.22 17.91
CA PRO A 67 -23.07 2.29 18.87
C PRO A 67 -22.55 3.72 18.94
N THR A 68 -22.61 4.32 20.13
CA THR A 68 -22.28 5.74 20.35
C THR A 68 -20.78 6.04 20.24
N ALA A 69 -19.94 5.02 20.03
CA ALA A 69 -18.52 5.15 19.74
C ALA A 69 -18.11 4.13 18.67
N TYR A 70 -18.08 4.53 17.40
CA TYR A 70 -17.38 3.77 16.37
C TYR A 70 -15.87 3.97 16.56
N SER A 71 -15.09 2.90 16.56
CA SER A 71 -13.63 2.99 16.45
C SER A 71 -13.19 3.22 15.00
N LEU A 72 -11.96 3.68 14.79
CA LEU A 72 -11.41 3.82 13.43
C LEU A 72 -11.40 2.47 12.69
N SER A 73 -11.12 1.39 13.41
CA SER A 73 -11.15 0.03 12.86
C SER A 73 -12.56 -0.34 12.39
N ASP A 74 -13.60 -0.02 13.15
CA ASP A 74 -14.99 -0.28 12.74
C ASP A 74 -15.36 0.50 11.46
N GLU A 75 -15.02 1.79 11.40
CA GLU A 75 -15.27 2.61 10.20
C GLU A 75 -14.47 2.10 8.98
N THR A 76 -13.24 1.63 9.21
CA THR A 76 -12.39 1.07 8.16
C THR A 76 -12.97 -0.23 7.62
N GLU A 77 -13.36 -1.19 8.47
CA GLU A 77 -13.95 -2.46 8.03
C GLU A 77 -15.29 -2.23 7.32
N ILE A 78 -16.11 -1.27 7.77
CA ILE A 78 -17.35 -0.90 7.06
C ILE A 78 -17.06 -0.46 5.64
N LEU A 79 -16.01 0.34 5.41
CA LEU A 79 -15.65 0.79 4.07
C LEU A 79 -14.99 -0.34 3.25
N LEU A 80 -14.17 -1.18 3.89
CA LEU A 80 -13.54 -2.35 3.27
C LEU A 80 -14.61 -3.32 2.75
N ASP A 81 -15.55 -3.74 3.60
CA ASP A 81 -16.61 -4.71 3.28
C ASP A 81 -17.55 -4.25 2.14
N ARG A 82 -17.67 -2.93 1.93
CA ARG A 82 -18.49 -2.37 0.83
C ARG A 82 -17.85 -2.53 -0.54
N HIS A 83 -16.53 -2.61 -0.61
CA HIS A 83 -15.78 -2.46 -1.85
C HIS A 83 -14.82 -3.61 -2.13
N GLU A 84 -14.37 -4.35 -1.12
CA GLU A 84 -13.40 -5.43 -1.26
C GLU A 84 -14.09 -6.80 -1.26
N THR A 85 -13.67 -7.64 -2.20
CA THR A 85 -14.17 -9.02 -2.35
C THR A 85 -13.15 -10.07 -1.90
N GLU A 86 -11.87 -9.70 -1.82
CA GLU A 86 -10.75 -10.53 -1.36
C GLU A 86 -10.04 -9.82 -0.19
N PRO A 87 -10.62 -9.78 1.02
CA PRO A 87 -10.06 -9.04 2.15
C PRO A 87 -8.74 -9.61 2.69
N GLU A 88 -8.35 -10.82 2.28
CA GLU A 88 -7.11 -11.49 2.67
C GLU A 88 -5.87 -10.68 2.25
N HIS A 89 -5.87 -10.15 1.02
CA HIS A 89 -4.77 -9.36 0.49
C HIS A 89 -4.54 -8.05 1.28
N PRO A 90 -5.51 -7.13 1.42
CA PRO A 90 -5.29 -5.89 2.17
C PRO A 90 -4.95 -6.12 3.64
N ARG A 91 -5.50 -7.18 4.27
CA ARG A 91 -5.13 -7.56 5.65
C ARG A 91 -3.68 -8.01 5.76
N GLN A 92 -3.22 -8.82 4.81
CA GLN A 92 -1.82 -9.22 4.73
C GLN A 92 -0.90 -8.01 4.51
N VAL A 93 -1.24 -7.14 3.57
CA VAL A 93 -0.48 -5.91 3.29
C VAL A 93 -0.43 -5.01 4.52
N ALA A 94 -1.55 -4.82 5.23
CA ALA A 94 -1.60 -4.05 6.47
C ALA A 94 -0.67 -4.64 7.54
N ARG A 95 -0.71 -5.97 7.75
CA ARG A 95 0.16 -6.66 8.70
C ARG A 95 1.65 -6.44 8.39
N LEU A 96 2.05 -6.58 7.12
CA LEU A 96 3.43 -6.37 6.70
C LEU A 96 3.85 -4.91 6.77
N ALA A 97 2.97 -3.97 6.40
CA ALA A 97 3.23 -2.54 6.48
C ALA A 97 3.45 -2.08 7.92
N LEU A 98 2.67 -2.62 8.87
CA LEU A 98 2.84 -2.33 10.30
C LEU A 98 4.13 -2.93 10.88
N ALA A 99 4.55 -4.12 10.42
CA ALA A 99 5.83 -4.69 10.81
C ALA A 99 7.01 -3.84 10.31
N LEU A 100 6.95 -3.35 9.06
CA LEU A 100 7.91 -2.40 8.52
C LEU A 100 7.93 -1.09 9.32
N PHE A 101 6.76 -0.54 9.64
CA PHE A 101 6.64 0.69 10.43
C PHE A 101 7.31 0.53 11.81
N GLU A 102 7.05 -0.55 12.55
CA GLU A 102 7.70 -0.75 13.84
C GLU A 102 9.22 -0.95 13.70
N GLY A 103 9.67 -1.70 12.69
CA GLY A 103 11.09 -1.92 12.44
C GLY A 103 11.84 -0.64 12.03
N LEU A 104 11.16 0.29 11.36
CA LEU A 104 11.71 1.57 10.90
C LEU A 104 11.54 2.70 11.93
N ARG A 105 10.90 2.44 13.08
CA ARG A 105 10.63 3.44 14.12
C ARG A 105 11.86 4.24 14.57
N PRO A 106 13.08 3.65 14.70
CA PRO A 106 14.29 4.43 15.01
C PRO A 106 14.63 5.52 13.99
N LEU A 107 14.13 5.43 12.76
CA LEU A 107 14.41 6.40 11.69
C LEU A 107 13.34 7.49 11.58
N HIS A 108 12.06 7.13 11.67
CA HIS A 108 10.97 8.08 11.48
C HIS A 108 10.39 8.64 12.80
N GLY A 109 10.55 7.94 13.93
CA GLY A 109 10.16 8.42 15.26
C GLY A 109 8.65 8.55 15.51
N TYR A 110 7.81 7.99 14.63
CA TYR A 110 6.34 8.06 14.74
C TYR A 110 5.78 7.02 15.71
N GLY A 111 4.56 7.26 16.20
CA GLY A 111 3.92 6.44 17.23
C GLY A 111 2.53 5.91 16.82
N THR A 112 1.69 5.66 17.83
CA THR A 112 0.37 5.05 17.67
C THR A 112 -0.55 5.82 16.72
N SER A 113 -0.45 7.16 16.69
CA SER A 113 -1.28 7.99 15.82
C SER A 113 -0.99 7.72 14.35
N GLU A 114 0.28 7.68 13.93
CA GLU A 114 0.63 7.36 12.55
C GLU A 114 0.41 5.88 12.23
N ARG A 115 0.64 5.00 13.19
CA ARG A 115 0.40 3.55 13.05
C ARG A 115 -1.05 3.27 12.63
N ARG A 116 -2.03 3.89 13.31
CA ARG A 116 -3.46 3.71 12.99
C ARG A 116 -3.84 4.26 11.60
N LEU A 117 -3.18 5.33 11.15
CA LEU A 117 -3.40 5.90 9.81
C LEU A 117 -2.84 4.97 8.72
N LEU A 118 -1.68 4.37 8.98
CA LEU A 118 -1.08 3.37 8.09
C LEU A 118 -1.97 2.14 7.96
N GLU A 119 -2.45 1.60 9.07
CA GLU A 119 -3.34 0.45 9.09
C GLU A 119 -4.62 0.70 8.27
N CYS A 120 -5.28 1.83 8.52
CA CYS A 120 -6.46 2.25 7.76
C CYS A 120 -6.16 2.39 6.26
N ALA A 121 -5.07 3.07 5.90
CA ALA A 121 -4.70 3.24 4.49
C ALA A 121 -4.32 1.93 3.81
N ALA A 122 -3.65 1.01 4.54
CA ALA A 122 -3.25 -0.28 4.01
C ALA A 122 -4.44 -1.21 3.80
N LEU A 123 -5.44 -1.20 4.68
CA LEU A 123 -6.67 -1.96 4.45
C LEU A 123 -7.44 -1.42 3.25
N LEU A 124 -7.42 -0.10 3.03
CA LEU A 124 -8.24 0.57 2.02
C LEU A 124 -7.50 0.88 0.71
N HIS A 125 -6.28 0.40 0.51
CA HIS A 125 -5.44 0.87 -0.61
C HIS A 125 -6.01 0.51 -1.98
N ASP A 126 -6.71 -0.63 -2.09
CA ASP A 126 -7.17 -1.21 -3.35
C ASP A 126 -8.70 -1.22 -3.54
N ILE A 127 -9.47 -0.67 -2.60
CA ILE A 127 -10.95 -0.60 -2.69
C ILE A 127 -11.47 0.09 -3.96
N GLY A 128 -10.66 0.94 -4.58
CA GLY A 128 -10.96 1.62 -5.83
C GLY A 128 -11.13 0.69 -7.03
N TRP A 129 -10.70 -0.57 -6.96
CA TRP A 129 -10.96 -1.57 -8.01
C TRP A 129 -12.46 -1.77 -8.25
N SER A 130 -13.29 -1.69 -7.21
CA SER A 130 -14.75 -1.88 -7.29
C SER A 130 -15.48 -0.84 -8.14
N VAL A 131 -14.87 0.33 -8.36
CA VAL A 131 -15.48 1.47 -9.08
C VAL A 131 -14.66 1.93 -10.29
N SER A 132 -13.54 1.26 -10.59
CA SER A 132 -12.68 1.59 -11.73
C SER A 132 -13.07 0.79 -12.97
N ASP A 133 -12.52 1.20 -14.12
CA ASP A 133 -12.64 0.43 -15.36
C ASP A 133 -12.11 -1.01 -15.16
N PRO A 134 -12.57 -2.00 -15.96
CA PRO A 134 -12.16 -3.40 -15.82
C PRO A 134 -10.64 -3.65 -15.92
N ASP A 135 -9.88 -2.72 -16.49
CA ASP A 135 -8.42 -2.78 -16.58
C ASP A 135 -7.70 -2.17 -15.37
N GLY A 136 -8.44 -1.70 -14.36
CA GLY A 136 -7.91 -1.16 -13.12
C GLY A 136 -7.19 0.18 -13.26
N ARG A 137 -7.32 0.86 -14.40
CA ARG A 137 -6.68 2.17 -14.58
C ARG A 137 -7.26 3.17 -13.58
N GLY A 138 -6.38 3.68 -12.73
CA GLY A 138 -6.73 4.74 -11.78
C GLY A 138 -7.32 4.26 -10.46
N HIS A 139 -7.36 2.95 -10.15
CA HIS A 139 -7.93 2.47 -8.88
C HIS A 139 -7.31 3.16 -7.65
N HIS A 140 -6.00 3.38 -7.63
CA HIS A 140 -5.32 4.11 -6.55
C HIS A 140 -5.87 5.54 -6.33
N LYS A 141 -6.32 6.22 -7.40
CA LYS A 141 -7.00 7.52 -7.29
C LYS A 141 -8.45 7.35 -6.82
N ALA A 142 -9.13 6.29 -7.28
CA ALA A 142 -10.48 5.97 -6.85
C ALA A 142 -10.54 5.56 -5.37
N SER A 143 -9.61 4.74 -4.87
CA SER A 143 -9.47 4.41 -3.44
C SER A 143 -9.32 5.68 -2.61
N ALA A 144 -8.42 6.58 -3.04
CA ALA A 144 -8.23 7.87 -2.36
C ALA A 144 -9.48 8.75 -2.37
N LEU A 145 -10.28 8.72 -3.44
CA LEU A 145 -11.55 9.43 -3.51
C LEU A 145 -12.58 8.84 -2.55
N LEU A 146 -12.76 7.51 -2.56
CA LEU A 146 -13.66 6.80 -1.65
C LEU A 146 -13.32 7.06 -0.17
N ILE A 147 -12.03 7.01 0.17
CA ILE A 147 -11.55 7.35 1.52
C ILE A 147 -11.90 8.80 1.87
N ARG A 148 -11.78 9.75 0.94
CA ARG A 148 -12.07 11.18 1.21
C ARG A 148 -13.56 11.47 1.36
N GLU A 149 -14.40 10.74 0.63
CA GLU A 149 -15.85 10.95 0.61
C GLU A 149 -16.57 10.19 1.73
N PHE A 150 -15.92 9.20 2.33
CA PHE A 150 -16.49 8.49 3.47
C PHE A 150 -16.68 9.44 4.68
N PRO A 151 -17.85 9.39 5.34
CA PRO A 151 -18.19 10.29 6.45
C PRO A 151 -17.54 9.83 7.77
N TRP A 152 -16.20 9.90 7.84
CA TRP A 152 -15.43 9.52 9.02
C TRP A 152 -15.84 10.33 10.26
N LYS A 153 -16.10 9.64 11.37
CA LYS A 153 -16.29 10.26 12.69
C LYS A 153 -15.03 10.17 13.55
N THR A 154 -14.10 9.29 13.18
CA THR A 154 -12.90 8.95 13.97
C THR A 154 -11.60 9.55 13.43
N LEU A 155 -11.67 10.23 12.28
CA LEU A 155 -10.55 10.95 11.66
C LEU A 155 -10.84 12.45 11.59
N THR A 156 -9.83 13.25 11.87
CA THR A 156 -9.88 14.68 11.55
C THR A 156 -9.80 14.89 10.02
N PRO A 157 -10.23 16.04 9.49
CA PRO A 157 -10.11 16.32 8.05
C PRO A 157 -8.68 16.16 7.50
N THR A 158 -7.67 16.56 8.27
CA THR A 158 -6.25 16.39 7.89
C THR A 158 -5.86 14.91 7.86
N GLU A 159 -6.33 14.11 8.81
CA GLU A 159 -6.05 12.68 8.85
C GLU A 159 -6.71 11.95 7.68
N VAL A 160 -7.95 12.31 7.31
CA VAL A 160 -8.60 11.79 6.10
C VAL A 160 -7.75 12.04 4.86
N LEU A 161 -7.21 13.26 4.73
CA LEU A 161 -6.29 13.59 3.62
C LEU A 161 -5.00 12.76 3.67
N CYS A 162 -4.43 12.53 4.86
CA CYS A 162 -3.25 11.69 5.03
C CYS A 162 -3.53 10.23 4.63
N VAL A 163 -4.60 9.61 5.14
CA VAL A 163 -4.96 8.21 4.80
C VAL A 163 -5.19 8.07 3.30
N ALA A 164 -5.96 8.98 2.70
CA ALA A 164 -6.22 8.99 1.27
C ALA A 164 -4.94 9.16 0.44
N ALA A 165 -4.03 10.03 0.86
CA ALA A 165 -2.75 10.21 0.17
C ALA A 165 -1.85 8.97 0.29
N VAL A 166 -1.78 8.34 1.48
CA VAL A 166 -1.01 7.10 1.69
C VAL A 166 -1.55 5.99 0.79
N ALA A 167 -2.86 5.78 0.77
CA ALA A 167 -3.52 4.81 -0.12
C ALA A 167 -3.27 5.14 -1.60
N ARG A 168 -3.35 6.41 -2.01
CA ARG A 168 -3.11 6.82 -3.41
C ARG A 168 -1.70 6.48 -3.89
N TYR A 169 -0.71 6.71 -3.03
CA TYR A 169 0.70 6.58 -3.38
C TYR A 169 1.23 5.16 -3.15
N HIS A 170 0.38 4.14 -2.95
CA HIS A 170 0.83 2.75 -2.90
C HIS A 170 1.39 2.25 -4.25
N ARG A 171 1.09 2.94 -5.37
CA ARG A 171 1.65 2.62 -6.69
C ARG A 171 1.87 3.85 -7.56
N LYS A 172 2.55 3.62 -8.70
CA LYS A 172 2.84 4.65 -9.71
C LYS A 172 3.65 5.82 -9.13
N ALA A 173 3.23 7.05 -9.37
CA ALA A 173 4.00 8.25 -9.03
C ALA A 173 4.27 8.35 -7.51
N LEU A 174 5.44 8.87 -7.17
CA LEU A 174 5.80 9.20 -5.79
C LEU A 174 5.09 10.49 -5.34
N PRO A 175 4.85 10.68 -4.03
CA PRO A 175 4.31 11.92 -3.49
C PRO A 175 5.22 13.11 -3.83
N LYS A 176 4.63 14.17 -4.38
CA LYS A 176 5.32 15.44 -4.66
C LYS A 176 4.54 16.62 -4.08
N PRO A 177 5.22 17.66 -3.55
CA PRO A 177 4.54 18.78 -2.90
C PRO A 177 3.51 19.51 -3.77
N ASP A 178 3.65 19.46 -5.09
CA ASP A 178 2.77 20.11 -6.06
C ASP A 178 1.53 19.28 -6.44
N HIS A 179 1.45 18.02 -6.03
CA HIS A 179 0.27 17.20 -6.25
C HIS A 179 -0.91 17.72 -5.43
N GLU A 180 -2.09 17.82 -6.05
CA GLU A 180 -3.32 18.32 -5.40
C GLU A 180 -3.64 17.63 -4.07
N ASP A 181 -3.38 16.33 -3.97
CA ASP A 181 -3.62 15.54 -2.76
C ASP A 181 -2.76 15.96 -1.56
N LEU A 182 -1.64 16.66 -1.82
CA LEU A 182 -0.70 17.11 -0.80
C LEU A 182 -0.74 18.62 -0.57
N LYS A 183 -1.33 19.42 -1.47
CA LYS A 183 -1.35 20.89 -1.35
C LYS A 183 -1.99 21.41 -0.06
N LYS A 184 -2.95 20.66 0.51
CA LYS A 184 -3.65 21.03 1.75
C LYS A 184 -2.96 20.52 3.03
N LEU A 185 -1.86 19.78 2.88
CA LEU A 185 -1.11 19.18 3.98
C LEU A 185 0.11 20.03 4.32
N SER A 186 0.48 20.05 5.60
CA SER A 186 1.70 20.71 6.06
C SER A 186 2.96 19.95 5.60
N ALA A 187 4.13 20.58 5.68
CA ALA A 187 5.40 19.88 5.41
C ALA A 187 5.65 18.69 6.35
N ALA A 188 5.16 18.77 7.60
CA ALA A 188 5.22 17.66 8.54
C ALA A 188 4.32 16.50 8.08
N ASP A 189 3.12 16.80 7.58
CA ASP A 189 2.21 15.82 7.03
C ASP A 189 2.74 15.22 5.71
N HIS A 190 3.44 16.00 4.88
CA HIS A 190 4.13 15.45 3.69
C HIS A 190 5.16 14.41 4.09
N SER A 191 5.96 14.69 5.13
CA SER A 191 6.95 13.75 5.66
C SER A 191 6.28 12.51 6.22
N ARG A 192 5.18 12.69 6.96
CA ARG A 192 4.36 11.59 7.50
C ARG A 192 3.83 10.70 6.38
N VAL A 193 3.17 11.27 5.38
CA VAL A 193 2.67 10.54 4.20
C VAL A 193 3.79 9.82 3.47
N GLY A 194 4.96 10.45 3.32
CA GLY A 194 6.13 9.82 2.70
C GLY A 194 6.55 8.53 3.38
N TRP A 195 6.70 8.54 4.71
CA TRP A 195 7.06 7.35 5.48
C TRP A 195 5.98 6.27 5.49
N LEU A 196 4.71 6.66 5.66
CA LEU A 196 3.61 5.71 5.70
C LEU A 196 3.39 5.07 4.32
N ALA A 197 3.39 5.85 3.24
CA ALA A 197 3.30 5.34 1.89
C ALA A 197 4.52 4.47 1.53
N ALA A 198 5.72 4.80 2.01
CA ALA A 198 6.90 3.95 1.80
C ALA A 198 6.72 2.54 2.39
N CYS A 199 6.17 2.45 3.61
CA CYS A 199 5.86 1.17 4.25
C CYS A 199 4.79 0.41 3.46
N LEU A 200 3.69 1.08 3.11
CA LEU A 200 2.58 0.48 2.36
C LEU A 200 3.04 -0.05 0.98
N ARG A 201 3.73 0.77 0.18
CA ARG A 201 4.24 0.38 -1.15
C ARG A 201 5.11 -0.87 -1.07
N THR A 202 6.02 -0.91 -0.09
CA THR A 202 6.95 -2.02 0.10
C THR A 202 6.17 -3.29 0.49
N ALA A 203 5.23 -3.18 1.43
CA ALA A 203 4.39 -4.27 1.89
C ALA A 203 3.46 -4.84 0.80
N ASP A 204 2.87 -3.98 -0.03
CA ASP A 204 2.07 -4.36 -1.20
C ASP A 204 2.92 -5.15 -2.23
N GLY A 205 4.21 -4.82 -2.37
CA GLY A 205 5.13 -5.64 -3.16
C GLY A 205 5.35 -7.05 -2.58
N LEU A 206 5.38 -7.17 -1.25
CA LEU A 206 5.59 -8.44 -0.55
C LEU A 206 4.39 -9.39 -0.59
N ASP A 207 3.22 -8.94 -1.05
CA ASP A 207 2.06 -9.81 -1.32
C ASP A 207 1.60 -9.71 -2.79
N ARG A 208 2.55 -9.55 -3.72
CA ARG A 208 2.30 -9.28 -5.14
C ARG A 208 1.33 -10.26 -5.83
N ARG A 209 1.37 -11.54 -5.44
CA ARG A 209 0.55 -12.61 -6.01
C ARG A 209 -0.73 -12.89 -5.22
N HIS A 210 -0.97 -12.16 -4.12
CA HIS A 210 -2.11 -12.37 -3.20
C HIS A 210 -2.14 -13.80 -2.60
N LEU A 211 -0.96 -14.40 -2.39
CA LEU A 211 -0.84 -15.76 -1.86
C LEU A 211 -0.47 -15.81 -0.37
N GLN A 212 -0.23 -14.64 0.25
CA GLN A 212 0.14 -14.50 1.66
C GLN A 212 1.35 -15.37 2.08
N GLN A 213 2.28 -15.63 1.15
CA GLN A 213 3.45 -16.49 1.39
C GLN A 213 4.47 -15.85 2.35
N VAL A 214 4.57 -14.52 2.35
CA VAL A 214 5.44 -13.80 3.28
C VAL A 214 4.82 -13.79 4.67
N ILE A 215 5.38 -14.54 5.60
CA ILE A 215 4.86 -14.66 6.97
C ILE A 215 5.43 -13.59 7.92
N GLY A 216 6.52 -12.93 7.56
CA GLY A 216 7.14 -11.91 8.40
C GLY A 216 8.09 -11.00 7.65
N VAL A 217 8.33 -9.82 8.25
CA VAL A 217 9.40 -8.93 7.82
C VAL A 217 10.01 -8.28 9.06
N SER A 218 11.34 -8.26 9.11
CA SER A 218 12.11 -7.62 10.18
C SER A 218 13.14 -6.66 9.60
N VAL A 219 13.47 -5.62 10.35
CA VAL A 219 14.34 -4.54 9.89
C VAL A 219 15.62 -4.52 10.71
N ARG A 220 16.77 -4.46 10.05
CA ARG A 220 18.07 -4.18 10.70
C ARG A 220 18.60 -2.85 10.18
N ILE A 221 18.98 -1.97 11.11
CA ILE A 221 19.44 -0.62 10.81
C ILE A 221 20.90 -0.49 11.23
N SER A 222 21.72 -0.01 10.30
CA SER A 222 23.10 0.42 10.54
C SER A 222 23.28 1.87 10.09
N ARG A 223 24.49 2.43 10.25
CA ARG A 223 24.77 3.83 9.85
C ARG A 223 24.68 4.07 8.34
N GLN A 224 24.93 3.05 7.52
CA GLN A 224 25.04 3.19 6.05
C GLN A 224 24.01 2.35 5.29
N GLN A 225 23.33 1.44 5.98
CA GLN A 225 22.47 0.44 5.34
C GLN A 225 21.29 0.08 6.24
N THR A 226 20.13 -0.04 5.60
CA THR A 226 18.93 -0.66 6.16
C THR A 226 18.68 -1.99 5.44
N GLU A 227 18.47 -3.06 6.19
CA GLU A 227 18.19 -4.39 5.66
C GLU A 227 16.77 -4.80 6.04
N LEU A 228 15.99 -5.20 5.04
CA LEU A 228 14.71 -5.89 5.26
C LEU A 228 14.96 -7.40 5.16
N TRP A 229 14.55 -8.12 6.18
CA TRP A 229 14.64 -9.58 6.25
C TRP A 229 13.23 -10.14 6.16
N VAL A 230 12.93 -10.75 5.02
CA VAL A 230 11.61 -11.27 4.64
C VAL A 230 11.56 -12.76 4.96
N ASP A 231 10.58 -13.16 5.75
CA ASP A 231 10.36 -14.53 6.19
C ASP A 231 9.28 -15.20 5.36
N ALA A 232 9.58 -16.35 4.75
CA ALA A 232 8.62 -17.19 4.05
C ALA A 232 9.01 -18.68 4.16
N PRO A 233 8.04 -19.62 4.10
CA PRO A 233 8.34 -21.05 4.10
C PRO A 233 8.90 -21.55 2.76
N GLY A 234 8.61 -20.85 1.66
CA GLY A 234 8.94 -21.25 0.29
C GLY A 234 9.65 -20.15 -0.50
N GLN A 235 9.77 -20.36 -1.82
CA GLN A 235 10.35 -19.38 -2.75
C GLN A 235 9.39 -18.21 -2.97
N ILE A 236 9.94 -17.00 -2.89
CA ILE A 236 9.20 -15.73 -2.97
C ILE A 236 9.89 -14.73 -3.92
N ASP A 237 10.52 -15.24 -4.99
CA ASP A 237 11.31 -14.40 -5.91
C ASP A 237 10.48 -13.29 -6.55
N GLU A 238 9.20 -13.56 -6.86
CA GLU A 238 8.28 -12.56 -7.42
C GLU A 238 7.92 -11.47 -6.39
N GLU A 239 7.64 -11.84 -5.14
CA GLU A 239 7.37 -10.90 -4.05
C GLU A 239 8.60 -10.05 -3.73
N LEU A 240 9.79 -10.65 -3.69
CA LEU A 240 11.04 -9.92 -3.44
C LEU A 240 11.34 -8.95 -4.57
N ALA A 241 11.20 -9.36 -5.83
CA ALA A 241 11.42 -8.47 -6.97
C ALA A 241 10.40 -7.33 -7.01
N ALA A 242 9.12 -7.61 -6.72
CA ALA A 242 8.08 -6.60 -6.66
C ALA A 242 8.29 -5.63 -5.48
N ALA A 243 8.62 -6.13 -4.29
CA ALA A 243 8.93 -5.31 -3.13
C ALA A 243 10.19 -4.47 -3.35
N ASP A 244 11.22 -5.02 -3.99
CA ASP A 244 12.42 -4.28 -4.35
C ASP A 244 12.08 -3.11 -5.28
N GLN A 245 11.30 -3.37 -6.33
CA GLN A 245 10.84 -2.32 -7.24
C GLN A 245 9.97 -1.26 -6.54
N LYS A 246 9.03 -1.68 -5.67
CA LYS A 246 8.11 -0.77 -4.96
C LYS A 246 8.75 -0.08 -3.75
N SER A 247 9.96 -0.45 -3.35
CA SER A 247 10.74 0.23 -2.31
C SER A 247 11.40 1.53 -2.80
N ASP A 248 11.04 2.03 -3.97
CA ASP A 248 11.52 3.30 -4.55
C ASP A 248 11.31 4.49 -3.60
N LEU A 249 10.11 4.60 -3.00
CA LEU A 249 9.81 5.64 -2.02
C LEU A 249 10.59 5.43 -0.72
N LEU A 250 10.69 4.18 -0.25
CA LEU A 250 11.44 3.86 0.97
C LEU A 250 12.91 4.25 0.83
N ARG A 251 13.55 3.94 -0.30
CA ARG A 251 14.92 4.39 -0.61
C ARG A 251 15.06 5.91 -0.62
N SER A 252 14.02 6.65 -1.00
CA SER A 252 14.09 8.11 -1.04
C SER A 252 13.97 8.77 0.33
N VAL A 253 13.33 8.11 1.31
CA VAL A 253 13.17 8.63 2.68
C VAL A 253 14.26 8.12 3.64
N LEU A 254 14.92 7.00 3.31
CA LEU A 254 16.02 6.45 4.07
C LEU A 254 17.32 7.25 3.91
N ILE A 255 18.19 7.12 4.91
CA ILE A 255 19.59 7.50 4.82
C ILE A 255 20.40 6.22 4.60
N GLY A 256 21.14 6.14 3.49
CA GLY A 256 21.94 4.98 3.14
C GLY A 256 21.28 4.03 2.14
N SER A 257 21.84 2.83 1.96
CA SER A 257 21.32 1.82 1.05
C SER A 257 20.21 1.00 1.69
N LEU A 258 19.35 0.42 0.85
CA LEU A 258 18.31 -0.54 1.24
C LEU A 258 18.56 -1.87 0.53
N THR A 259 18.61 -2.96 1.28
CA THR A 259 18.66 -4.33 0.75
C THR A 259 17.51 -5.17 1.29
N LEU A 260 16.98 -6.06 0.46
CA LEU A 260 15.96 -7.03 0.81
C LEU A 260 16.61 -8.41 0.81
N ASN A 261 16.44 -9.16 1.89
CA ASN A 261 17.01 -10.48 2.10
C ASN A 261 15.88 -11.46 2.39
N HIS A 262 15.99 -12.68 1.86
CA HIS A 262 15.06 -13.77 2.14
C HIS A 262 15.63 -14.67 3.23
N ARG A 263 14.80 -14.99 4.23
CA ARG A 263 15.07 -16.02 5.23
C ARG A 263 14.00 -17.11 5.12
N GLN A 264 14.42 -18.31 4.72
CA GLN A 264 13.53 -19.45 4.71
C GLN A 264 13.20 -19.83 6.16
N SER A 265 11.91 -19.77 6.50
CA SER A 265 11.41 -20.17 7.81
C SER A 265 10.98 -21.63 7.74
N SER A 266 11.61 -22.50 8.51
CA SER A 266 11.08 -23.85 8.72
C SER A 266 9.74 -23.72 9.42
N ILE A 267 8.67 -24.24 8.83
CA ILE A 267 7.45 -24.52 9.58
C ILE A 267 7.89 -25.51 10.65
N GLY A 268 7.88 -25.08 11.92
CA GLY A 268 8.33 -25.90 13.03
C GLY A 268 7.66 -27.27 12.95
N GLY A 269 8.45 -28.30 12.70
CA GLY A 269 8.06 -29.65 13.05
C GLY A 269 7.79 -29.64 14.54
N SER A 270 6.56 -29.91 14.93
CA SER A 270 6.24 -30.28 16.30
C SER A 270 7.18 -31.42 16.67
N ALA A 271 7.98 -31.18 17.71
CA ALA A 271 8.75 -32.22 18.37
C ALA A 271 7.80 -33.37 18.73
N GLU A 272 8.32 -34.59 18.54
CA GLU A 272 7.71 -35.89 18.85
C GLU A 272 7.10 -35.98 20.26
#